data_AF-A0AAP2WTK9-F1
#
_entry.id   AF-A0AAP2WTK9-F1
#
_cell.length_a   1.000
_cell.length_b   1.000
_cell.length_c   1.000
_cell.angle_alpha   90.00
_cell.angle_beta   90.00
_cell.angle_gamma   90.00
#
_symmetry.space_group_name_H-M   'P 1'
#
loop_
_entity.id
_entity.type
_entity.pdbx_description
1 polymer ?
#
loop_
_entity_poly.entity_id
_entity_poly.type
_entity_poly.pdbx_seq_one_letter_code
_entity_poly.pdbx_strand_id
1 'polypeptide(L)' 'MAATKRKNMNPRIERKITRISGVREVKQTFLIICEGVNTEPDYFNAFRLTSATVKAIGQGMGTLALVQKAINIKEQERQR' A
#
# COMPACT_ATOMS: atom_id res chain seq x y z
N MET A 1 -32.38 -42.76 21.42
CA MET A 1 -31.43 -41.70 21.03
C MET A 1 -31.68 -41.33 19.58
N ALA A 2 -32.34 -40.21 19.31
CA ALA A 2 -32.60 -39.77 17.94
C ALA A 2 -31.45 -38.85 17.49
N ALA A 3 -30.68 -39.30 16.50
CA ALA A 3 -29.64 -38.47 15.88
C ALA A 3 -30.29 -37.31 15.13
N THR A 4 -30.12 -36.09 15.64
CA THR A 4 -30.60 -34.87 14.99
C THR A 4 -29.88 -34.69 13.66
N LYS A 5 -30.59 -34.91 12.53
CA LYS A 5 -30.09 -34.63 11.18
C LYS A 5 -29.56 -33.19 11.13
N ARG A 6 -28.24 -33.00 11.07
CA ARG A 6 -27.65 -31.70 10.77
C ARG A 6 -28.11 -31.29 9.38
N LYS A 7 -28.95 -30.26 9.28
CA LYS A 7 -29.32 -29.66 7.99
C LYS A 7 -28.01 -29.26 7.31
N ASN A 8 -27.80 -29.74 6.08
CA ASN A 8 -26.66 -29.38 5.24
C ASN A 8 -26.88 -27.94 4.75
N MET A 9 -26.77 -26.98 5.66
CA MET A 9 -27.00 -25.56 5.40
C MET A 9 -25.75 -25.00 4.75
N ASN A 10 -25.93 -24.38 3.59
CA ASN A 10 -24.83 -23.79 2.85
C ASN A 10 -24.28 -22.59 3.66
N PRO A 11 -23.04 -22.60 4.16
CA PRO A 11 -22.52 -21.57 5.06
C PRO A 11 -22.55 -20.15 4.44
N ARG A 12 -22.56 -20.10 3.10
CA ARG A 12 -22.64 -18.88 2.30
C ARG A 12 -23.97 -18.14 2.46
N ILE A 13 -25.06 -18.88 2.69
CA ILE A 13 -26.42 -18.34 2.89
C ILE A 13 -26.56 -17.84 4.34
N GLU A 14 -26.08 -18.60 5.32
CA GLU A 14 -26.12 -18.21 6.74
C GLU A 14 -25.33 -16.93 7.01
N ARG A 15 -24.14 -16.80 6.41
CA ARG A 15 -23.25 -15.66 6.65
C ARG A 15 -23.53 -14.45 5.74
N LYS A 16 -24.56 -14.51 4.88
CA LYS A 16 -24.93 -13.45 3.92
C LYS A 16 -23.67 -12.85 3.25
N ILE A 17 -22.77 -13.70 2.75
CA ILE A 17 -21.47 -13.30 2.21
C ILE A 17 -21.68 -12.64 0.85
N THR A 18 -22.01 -11.36 0.86
CA THR A 18 -22.04 -10.51 -0.34
C THR A 18 -20.73 -9.75 -0.46
N ARG A 19 -20.21 -9.62 -1.68
CA ARG A 19 -19.03 -8.79 -1.93
C ARG A 19 -19.39 -7.33 -1.67
N ILE A 20 -18.62 -6.66 -0.83
CA ILE A 20 -18.73 -5.20 -0.68
C ILE A 20 -18.26 -4.59 -2.01
N SER A 21 -19.16 -3.90 -2.69
CA SER A 21 -18.93 -3.25 -3.99
C SER A 21 -19.22 -1.76 -3.90
N GLY A 22 -18.55 -0.94 -4.70
CA GLY A 22 -18.72 0.52 -4.71
C GLY A 22 -17.91 1.26 -3.65
N VAL A 23 -17.10 0.56 -2.85
CA VAL A 23 -16.19 1.16 -1.87
C VAL A 23 -14.75 0.78 -2.23
N ARG A 24 -13.83 1.75 -2.17
CA ARG A 24 -12.39 1.56 -2.32
C ARG A 24 -11.69 2.19 -1.14
N GLU A 25 -11.01 1.38 -0.34
CA GLU A 25 -10.18 1.89 0.76
C GLU A 25 -9.02 2.71 0.20
N VAL A 26 -8.81 3.89 0.78
CA VAL A 26 -7.68 4.76 0.44
C VAL A 26 -6.45 4.22 1.16
N LYS A 27 -5.45 3.81 0.39
CA LYS A 27 -4.20 3.27 0.94
C LYS A 27 -3.25 4.41 1.30
N GLN A 28 -2.51 4.22 2.38
CA GLN A 28 -1.43 5.14 2.74
C GLN A 28 -0.33 5.10 1.66
N THR A 29 0.23 6.28 1.36
CA THR A 29 1.34 6.43 0.41
C THR A 29 2.59 6.86 1.15
N PHE A 30 3.69 6.16 0.92
CA PHE A 30 5.01 6.50 1.45
C PHE A 30 5.89 7.07 0.34
N LEU A 31 6.44 8.26 0.56
CA LEU A 31 7.46 8.86 -0.29
C LEU A 31 8.83 8.61 0.33
N ILE A 32 9.70 7.90 -0.39
CA ILE A 32 11.06 7.57 0.03
C ILE A 32 12.05 8.29 -0.88
N ILE A 33 12.96 9.07 -0.30
CA ILE A 33 14.00 9.78 -1.04
C ILE A 33 15.34 9.12 -0.72
N CYS A 34 16.01 8.62 -1.76
CA CYS A 34 17.26 7.88 -1.65
C CYS A 34 18.44 8.73 -2.09
N GLU A 35 19.60 8.48 -1.47
CA GLU A 35 20.87 9.10 -1.86
C GLU A 35 21.32 8.53 -3.21
N GLY A 36 21.30 7.20 -3.35
CA GLY A 36 21.60 6.50 -4.60
C GLY A 36 20.54 6.76 -5.68
N VAL A 37 20.99 6.84 -6.93
CA VAL A 37 20.10 7.14 -8.08
C VAL A 37 19.26 5.92 -8.50
N ASN A 38 19.85 4.72 -8.47
CA ASN A 38 19.26 3.53 -9.11
C ASN A 38 18.98 2.40 -8.11
N THR A 39 20.00 1.93 -7.38
CA THR A 39 19.93 0.70 -6.60
C THR A 39 18.89 0.74 -5.48
N GLU A 40 18.91 1.76 -4.64
CA GLU A 40 17.98 1.90 -3.51
C GLU A 40 16.54 2.17 -3.99
N PRO A 41 16.29 3.11 -4.91
CA PRO A 41 14.93 3.32 -5.45
C PRO A 41 14.35 2.08 -6.11
N ASP A 42 15.15 1.36 -6.92
CA ASP A 42 14.70 0.14 -7.60
C ASP A 42 14.35 -0.95 -6.59
N TYR A 43 15.15 -1.10 -5.53
CA TYR A 43 14.86 -2.03 -4.44
C TYR A 43 13.51 -1.73 -3.77
N PHE A 44 13.24 -0.48 -3.42
CA PHE A 44 11.98 -0.11 -2.76
C PHE A 44 10.77 -0.17 -3.71
N ASN A 45 10.95 0.21 -4.97
CA ASN A 45 9.87 0.19 -5.96
C ASN A 45 9.50 -1.24 -6.39
N ALA A 46 10.38 -2.22 -6.19
CA ALA A 46 10.09 -3.63 -6.45
C ALA A 46 9.09 -4.26 -5.45
N PHE A 47 8.85 -3.64 -4.29
CA PHE A 47 7.93 -4.18 -3.29
C PHE A 47 6.48 -4.12 -3.76
N ARG A 48 5.85 -5.29 -3.89
CA ARG A 48 4.42 -5.42 -4.15
C ARG A 48 3.64 -5.44 -2.85
N LEU A 49 3.26 -4.26 -2.36
CA LEU A 49 2.46 -4.11 -1.15
C LEU A 49 0.96 -4.07 -1.47
N THR A 50 0.17 -4.82 -0.70
CA THR A 50 -1.30 -4.80 -0.78
C THR A 50 -1.90 -3.73 0.13
N SER A 51 -1.22 -3.36 1.21
CA SER A 51 -1.71 -2.42 2.23
C SER A 51 -1.41 -0.95 1.93
N ALA A 52 -0.31 -0.66 1.25
CA ALA A 52 0.18 0.69 1.02
C ALA A 52 0.80 0.83 -0.37
N THR A 53 1.05 2.07 -0.77
CA THR A 53 1.80 2.43 -1.99
C THR A 53 3.14 3.04 -1.59
N VAL A 54 4.21 2.64 -2.25
CA VAL A 54 5.55 3.20 -2.04
C VAL A 54 5.98 3.88 -3.33
N LYS A 55 6.55 5.08 -3.18
CA LYS A 55 7.18 5.83 -4.27
C LYS A 55 8.59 6.18 -3.84
N ALA A 56 9.58 5.48 -4.37
CA ALA A 56 10.97 5.74 -4.10
C ALA A 56 11.63 6.51 -5.26
N ILE A 57 12.41 7.54 -4.93
CA ILE A 57 13.09 8.41 -5.89
C ILE A 57 14.56 8.52 -5.51
N GLY A 58 15.46 8.28 -6.47
CA GLY A 58 16.90 8.49 -6.30
C GLY A 58 17.33 9.88 -6.76
N GLN A 59 18.24 10.52 -6.02
CA GLN A 59 18.70 11.87 -6.35
C GLN A 59 20.18 11.97 -6.71
N GLY A 60 21.04 11.08 -6.23
CA GLY A 60 22.49 11.17 -6.47
C GLY A 60 23.11 12.42 -5.84
N MET A 61 22.64 12.81 -4.65
CA MET A 61 23.02 14.06 -3.99
C MET A 61 23.48 13.80 -2.57
N GLY A 62 24.45 14.58 -2.08
CA GLY A 62 24.90 14.49 -0.69
C GLY A 62 23.81 14.79 0.35
N THR A 63 24.03 14.32 1.57
CA THR A 63 23.05 14.26 2.66
C THR A 63 22.29 15.56 2.96
N LEU A 64 22.98 16.70 3.10
CA LEU A 64 22.31 17.98 3.42
C LEU A 64 21.45 18.50 2.27
N ALA A 65 21.93 18.39 1.03
CA ALA A 65 21.19 18.81 -0.16
C ALA A 65 19.98 17.90 -0.41
N LEU A 66 20.10 16.60 -0.09
CA LEU A 66 19.03 15.63 -0.18
C LEU A 66 17.84 16.00 0.70
N VAL A 67 18.08 16.45 1.94
CA VAL A 67 17.02 16.85 2.87
C VAL A 67 16.23 18.04 2.34
N GLN A 68 16.92 19.08 1.85
CA GLN A 68 16.25 20.24 1.26
C GLN A 68 15.40 19.84 0.05
N LYS A 69 15.95 18.98 -0.81
CA LYS A 69 15.23 18.47 -1.97
C LYS A 69 14.02 17.60 -1.58
N ALA A 70 14.15 16.78 -0.54
CA ALA A 70 13.07 15.96 -0.02
C ALA A 70 11.90 16.81 0.50
N ILE A 71 12.18 17.93 1.18
CA ILE A 71 11.15 18.87 1.64
C ILE A 71 10.38 19.45 0.43
N ASN A 72 11.08 19.86 -0.62
CA ASN A 72 10.46 20.42 -1.82
C ASN A 72 9.57 19.38 -2.54
N ILE A 73 10.06 18.15 -2.71
CA ILE A 73 9.29 17.07 -3.36
C ILE A 73 8.06 16.72 -2.51
N LYS A 74 8.20 16.66 -1.18
CA LYS A 74 7.07 16.41 -0.28
C LYS A 74 5.96 17.45 -0.48
N GLU A 75 6.32 18.73 -0.60
CA GLU A 75 5.34 19.79 -0.81
C GLU A 75 4.65 19.69 -2.19
N GLN A 76 5.40 19.35 -3.24
CA GLN A 76 4.85 19.11 -4.58
C GLN A 76 3.88 17.94 -4.62
N GLU A 77 4.18 16.83 -3.93
CA GLU A 77 3.30 15.67 -3.85
C GLU A 77 2.06 15.94 -2.99
N ARG A 78 2.15 16.83 -1.99
CA ARG A 78 1.00 17.23 -1.18
C ARG A 78 -0.04 18.04 -1.95
N GLN A 79 0.40 18.78 -2.97
CA GLN A 79 -0.46 19.64 -3.79
C GLN A 79 -1.11 18.90 -4.98
N ARG A 80 -0.75 17.63 -5.21
CA ARG A 80 -1.35 16.76 -6.22
C ARG A 80 -2.51 15.97 -5.65
#